data_AF-A0A1F9MU24-F1
#
_entry.id   AF-A0A1F9MU24-F1
#
_cell.length_a   1.000
_cell.length_b   1.000
_cell.length_c   1.000
_cell.angle_alpha   90.00
_cell.angle_beta   90.00
_cell.angle_gamma   90.00
#
_symmetry.space_group_name_H-M   'P 1'
#
loop_
_entity.id
_entity.type
_entity.pdbx_description
1 polymer ?
#
loop_
_entity_poly.entity_id
_entity_poly.type
_entity_poly.pdbx_seq_one_letter_code
_entity_poly.pdbx_strand_id
1 'polypeptide(L)' 'MLIECMRFAILLFVHPDGRIPQSKDKAILYKKLPRRRDNLVAAVVVETGAGGIVEVITVLVHFEVKR' A
#
# COMPACT_ATOMS: atom_id res chain seq x y z
N MET A 1 -13.55 11.01 -1.51
CA MET A 1 -12.64 10.15 -2.30
C MET A 1 -11.16 10.47 -2.00
N LEU A 2 -10.65 11.68 -2.30
CA LEU A 2 -9.25 12.06 -2.01
C LEU A 2 -8.83 11.92 -0.53
N ILE A 3 -9.70 12.32 0.40
CA ILE A 3 -9.43 12.23 1.85
C ILE A 3 -9.26 10.78 2.31
N GLU A 4 -10.02 9.85 1.75
CA GLU A 4 -9.90 8.43 2.08
C GLU A 4 -8.60 7.83 1.54
N CYS A 5 -8.21 8.19 0.31
CA CYS A 5 -6.95 7.75 -0.28
C CYS A 5 -5.73 8.19 0.55
N MET A 6 -5.72 9.44 1.05
CA MET A 6 -4.67 9.92 1.95
C MET A 6 -4.64 9.14 3.27
N ARG A 7 -5.81 8.86 3.85
CA ARG A 7 -5.91 8.10 5.10
C ARG A 7 -5.39 6.66 4.93
N PHE A 8 -5.65 6.04 3.78
CA PHE A 8 -5.13 4.71 3.47
C PHE A 8 -3.62 4.70 3.19
N ALA A 9 -3.10 5.71 2.50
CA ALA A 9 -1.66 5.83 2.24
C ALA A 9 -0.86 5.87 3.55
N ILE A 10 -1.30 6.66 4.53
CA ILE A 10 -0.69 6.72 5.86
C ILE A 10 -0.74 5.35 6.55
N LEU A 11 -1.91 4.69 6.51
CA LEU A 11 -2.11 3.40 7.15
C LEU A 11 -1.19 2.30 6.57
N LEU A 12 -1.01 2.30 5.24
CA LEU A 12 -0.16 1.36 4.52
C LEU A 12 1.33 1.62 4.72
N PHE A 13 1.73 2.87 4.90
CA PHE A 13 3.13 3.23 5.13
C PHE A 13 3.57 2.91 6.57
N VAL A 14 2.75 3.25 7.56
CA VAL A 14 3.13 3.09 8.98
C VAL A 14 2.96 1.65 9.46
N HIS A 15 1.88 0.96 9.03
CA HIS A 15 1.54 -0.36 9.53
C HIS A 15 0.99 -1.28 8.42
N PRO A 16 1.78 -1.62 7.37
CA PRO A 16 1.35 -2.61 6.38
C PRO A 16 1.22 -4.00 7.02
N ASP A 17 0.27 -4.80 6.55
CA ASP A 17 0.18 -6.21 6.94
C ASP A 17 1.17 -7.08 6.15
N GLY A 18 1.64 -6.59 5.01
CA GLY A 18 2.70 -7.23 4.25
C GLY A 18 3.23 -6.37 3.11
N ARG A 19 4.34 -6.86 2.55
CA ARG A 19 5.11 -6.23 1.48
C ARG A 19 5.37 -7.25 0.38
N ILE A 20 5.00 -6.92 -0.85
CA ILE A 20 5.32 -7.71 -2.04
C ILE A 20 6.41 -6.96 -2.79
N PRO A 21 7.65 -7.47 -2.85
CA PRO A 21 8.70 -6.83 -3.64
C PRO A 21 8.30 -6.82 -5.12
N GLN A 22 8.60 -5.73 -5.81
CA GLN A 22 8.49 -5.62 -7.26
C GLN A 22 9.89 -5.33 -7.83
N SER A 23 9.98 -5.08 -9.14
CA SER A 23 11.27 -4.80 -9.78
C SER A 23 11.91 -3.50 -9.26
N LYS A 24 13.24 -3.53 -9.13
CA LYS A 24 14.08 -2.40 -8.69
C LYS A 24 13.78 -1.94 -7.26
N ASP A 25 13.27 -0.73 -7.15
CA ASP A 25 12.98 0.03 -5.93
C ASP A 25 11.49 0.03 -5.60
N LYS A 26 10.66 -0.71 -6.35
CA LYS A 26 9.22 -0.74 -6.15
C LYS A 26 8.80 -1.85 -5.20
N ALA A 27 7.78 -1.55 -4.40
CA ALA A 27 7.10 -2.54 -3.58
C ALA A 27 5.60 -2.29 -3.57
N ILE A 28 4.83 -3.34 -3.31
CA ILE A 28 3.40 -3.22 -3.01
C ILE A 28 3.23 -3.44 -1.51
N LEU A 29 2.78 -2.42 -0.81
CA LEU A 29 2.34 -2.52 0.57
C LEU A 29 0.85 -2.83 0.57
N TYR A 30 0.42 -3.77 1.41
CA TYR A 30 -1.01 -4.09 1.52
C TYR A 30 -1.46 -4.18 2.96
N LYS A 31 -2.75 -3.92 3.19
CA LYS A 31 -3.40 -4.05 4.49
C LYS A 31 -4.84 -4.54 4.34
N LYS A 32 -5.24 -5.43 5.24
CA LYS A 32 -6.61 -5.88 5.43
C LYS A 32 -7.32 -4.96 6.42
N LEU A 33 -8.39 -4.32 5.98
CA LEU A 33 -9.26 -3.52 6.82
C LEU A 33 -10.25 -4.42 7.57
N PRO A 34 -10.28 -4.40 8.91
CA PRO A 34 -11.27 -5.16 9.65
C PRO A 34 -12.69 -4.68 9.32
N ARG A 35 -13.64 -5.62 9.25
CA ARG A 35 -15.09 -5.37 9.09
C ARG A 35 -15.54 -4.77 7.75
N ARG A 36 -14.72 -4.81 6.70
CA ARG A 36 -15.15 -4.52 5.32
C ARG A 36 -15.16 -5.80 4.50
N ARG A 37 -16.18 -6.04 3.66
CA ARG A 37 -16.17 -7.18 2.72
C ARG A 37 -15.08 -7.02 1.66
N ASP A 38 -14.81 -5.77 1.28
CA ASP A 38 -13.82 -5.37 0.29
C ASP A 38 -12.52 -4.94 1.01
N ASN A 39 -12.00 -5.82 1.87
CA ASN A 39 -11.04 -5.46 2.92
C ASN A 39 -9.63 -5.15 2.46
N LEU A 40 -9.28 -5.24 1.18
CA LEU A 40 -7.89 -5.08 0.76
C LEU A 40 -7.63 -3.68 0.20
N VAL A 41 -6.69 -2.98 0.83
CA VAL A 41 -6.09 -1.77 0.30
C VAL A 41 -4.61 -2.03 0.06
N ALA A 42 -4.09 -1.55 -1.06
CA ALA A 42 -2.67 -1.57 -1.35
C ALA A 42 -2.17 -0.24 -1.87
N ALA A 43 -0.89 0.00 -1.68
CA ALA A 43 -0.17 1.10 -2.28
C ALA A 43 1.02 0.53 -3.04
N VAL A 44 1.17 0.96 -4.29
CA VAL A 44 2.43 0.81 -5.02
C VAL A 44 3.33 1.94 -4.56
N VAL A 45 4.50 1.58 -4.06
CA VAL A 45 5.45 2.52 -3.51
C VAL A 45 6.83 2.39 -4.16
N VAL A 46 7.60 3.48 -4.12
CA VAL A 46 9.02 3.51 -4.50
C VAL A 46 9.85 3.79 -3.27
N GLU A 47 10.79 2.91 -2.96
CA GLU A 47 11.76 3.06 -1.88
C GLU A 47 12.99 3.80 -2.40
N THR A 48 13.07 5.10 -2.15
CA THR A 48 14.21 5.92 -2.60
C THR A 48 15.30 5.96 -1.52
N GLY A 49 16.38 5.18 -1.72
CA GLY A 49 17.66 5.30 -1.03
C GLY A 49 17.66 5.10 0.51
N ALA A 50 18.86 5.19 1.11
CA ALA A 50 19.16 4.84 2.50
C ALA A 50 18.41 5.62 3.60
N GLY A 51 17.52 6.55 3.23
CA GLY A 51 16.72 7.40 4.14
C GLY A 51 15.24 7.03 4.22
N GLY A 52 14.78 6.00 3.51
CA GLY A 52 13.42 5.47 3.67
C GLY A 52 12.31 6.39 3.17
N ILE A 53 12.60 7.29 2.21
CA ILE A 53 11.57 8.09 1.55
C ILE A 53 10.80 7.15 0.62
N VAL A 54 9.54 6.94 0.97
CA VAL A 54 8.61 6.07 0.24
C VAL A 54 7.59 6.94 -0.47
N GLU A 55 7.71 7.01 -1.79
CA GLU A 55 6.72 7.70 -2.62
C GLU A 55 5.57 6.77 -2.94
N VAL A 56 4.34 7.18 -2.64
CA VAL A 56 3.13 6.45 -3.01
C VAL A 56 2.73 6.85 -4.43
N ILE A 57 2.87 5.92 -5.38
CA ILE A 57 2.49 6.15 -6.78
C ILE A 57 0.97 6.04 -6.93
N THR A 58 0.41 4.92 -6.45
CA THR A 58 -0.99 4.55 -6.66
C THR A 58 -1.52 3.83 -5.44
N VAL A 59 -2.73 4.19 -5.01
CA VAL A 59 -3.50 3.45 -4.01
C VAL A 59 -4.61 2.67 -4.71
N LEU A 60 -4.65 1.37 -4.47
CA LEU A 60 -5.66 0.44 -4.98
C LEU A 60 -6.58 0.06 -3.82
N VAL A 61 -7.88 0.14 -4.05
CA VAL A 61 -8.91 -0.41 -3.16
C VAL A 61 -9.60 -1.56 -3.88
N HIS A 62 -9.98 -2.60 -3.13
CA HIS A 62 -10.75 -3.75 -3.64
C HIS A 62 -9.99 -4.59 -4.70
N PHE A 63 -8.73 -4.93 -4.44
CA PHE A 63 -7.94 -5.78 -5.32
C PHE A 63 -7.72 -7.18 -4.71
N GLU A 64 -7.58 -8.19 -5.57
CA GLU A 64 -7.31 -9.58 -5.19
C GLU A 64 -5.86 -9.93 -5.55
N VAL A 65 -5.10 -10.49 -4.61
CA VAL A 65 -3.78 -11.07 -4.90
C VAL A 65 -4.00 -12.55 -5.21
N LYS A 66 -3.88 -12.93 -6.48
CA LYS A 66 -3.82 -14.34 -6.85
C LYS A 66 -2.55 -14.95 -6.26
N ARG A 67 -2.71 -16.03 -5.48
CA ARG A 67 -1.61 -16.84 -4.93
C ARG A 67 -0.92 -17.62 -6.03
#